data_AF-M1PKD5-F1
#
_entry.id   AF-M1PKD5-F1
#
_cell.length_a   1.000
_cell.length_b   1.000
_cell.length_c   1.000
_cell.angle_alpha   90.00
_cell.angle_beta   90.00
_cell.angle_gamma   90.00
#
_symmetry.space_group_name_H-M   'P 1'
#
loop_
_entity.id
_entity.type
_entity.pdbx_description
1 polymer ?
#
loop_
_entity_poly.entity_id
_entity_poly.type
_entity_poly.pdbx_seq_one_letter_code
_entity_poly.pdbx_strand_id
1 'polypeptide(L)'
;MAVWLLEVRAGVYVGNYSRRVREEIWRHVEAGVGEGNAVMVWRTNNEAGFEFVTIGANRRVPVELDGVQLVSFLPPEPVSPNGGSAVG
;
A
#
# COMPACT_ATOMS: atom_id res chain seq x y z
N MET A 1 3.04 13.57 5.13
CA MET A 1 3.52 12.43 5.96
C MET A 1 4.35 12.88 7.16
N ALA A 2 5.50 13.55 6.97
CA ALA A 2 6.45 13.89 8.05
C ALA A 2 5.93 14.78 9.20
N VAL A 3 4.77 15.44 9.02
CA VAL A 3 4.11 16.21 10.09
C VAL A 3 3.53 15.30 11.19
N TRP A 4 3.23 14.04 10.86
CA TRP A 4 2.50 13.11 11.73
C TRP A 4 3.28 11.84 12.04
N LEU A 5 4.30 11.49 11.26
CA LEU A 5 4.98 10.21 11.39
C LEU A 5 6.49 10.41 11.35
N LEU A 6 7.21 9.57 12.08
CA LEU A 6 8.67 9.51 12.01
C LEU A 6 9.10 8.74 10.76
N GLU A 7 9.86 9.37 9.88
CA GLU A 7 10.48 8.70 8.73
C GLU A 7 11.74 7.96 9.16
N VAL A 8 11.68 6.63 9.21
CA VAL A 8 12.80 5.78 9.66
C VAL A 8 13.69 5.33 8.50
N ARG A 9 13.17 5.36 7.27
CA ARG A 9 13.85 5.15 5.98
C ARG A 9 13.09 5.93 4.91
N ALA A 10 13.73 6.19 3.78
CA ALA A 10 13.08 6.81 2.63
C ALA A 10 11.75 6.10 2.29
N GLY A 11 10.64 6.82 2.43
CA GLY A 11 9.29 6.30 2.17
C GLY A 11 8.71 5.39 3.25
N VAL A 12 9.39 5.16 4.37
CA VAL A 12 8.91 4.33 5.49
C VAL A 12 8.69 5.19 6.73
N TYR A 13 7.43 5.25 7.14
CA TYR A 13 6.94 6.13 8.20
C TYR A 13 6.32 5.30 9.33
N VAL A 14 6.61 5.66 10.58
CA VAL A 14 6.14 4.94 11.78
C VAL A 14 5.49 5.90 12.76
N GLY A 15 4.40 5.45 13.39
CA GLY A 15 3.74 6.13 14.50
C GLY A 15 2.67 5.25 15.14
N ASN A 16 2.07 5.74 16.23
CA ASN A 16 1.01 5.04 16.95
C ASN A 16 -0.16 6.00 17.15
N TYR A 17 -1.25 5.77 16.42
CA TYR A 17 -2.36 6.71 16.31
C TYR A 17 -3.71 6.02 16.45
N SER A 18 -4.69 6.79 16.91
CA SER A 18 -6.09 6.35 16.97
C SER A 18 -6.64 6.11 15.56
N ARG A 19 -7.75 5.36 15.46
CA ARG A 19 -8.46 5.10 14.20
C ARG A 19 -8.76 6.39 13.43
N ARG A 20 -9.28 7.43 14.10
CA ARG A 20 -9.61 8.71 13.49
C ARG A 20 -8.37 9.36 12.84
N VAL A 21 -7.26 9.43 13.57
CA VAL A 21 -6.03 10.05 13.04
C VAL A 21 -5.46 9.22 11.89
N ARG A 22 -5.50 7.89 11.99
CA ARG A 22 -5.10 6.99 10.91
C ARG A 22 -5.94 7.20 9.64
N GLU A 23 -7.25 7.34 9.77
CA GLU A 23 -8.15 7.60 8.63
C GLU A 23 -7.83 8.93 7.96
N GLU A 24 -7.53 9.98 8.73
CA GLU A 24 -7.08 11.26 8.16
C GLU A 24 -5.72 11.14 7.47
N ILE A 25 -4.75 10.44 8.07
CA ILE A 25 -3.45 10.16 7.42
C ILE A 25 -3.67 9.45 6.09
N TRP A 26 -4.54 8.44 6.05
CA TRP A 26 -4.82 7.70 4.83
C TRP A 26 -5.41 8.57 3.73
N ARG A 27 -6.36 9.45 4.04
CA ARG A 27 -6.89 10.42 3.05
C ARG A 27 -5.81 11.32 2.45
N HIS A 28 -4.82 11.72 3.24
CA HIS A 28 -3.69 12.51 2.74
C HIS A 28 -2.78 11.67 1.83
N VAL A 29 -2.59 10.39 2.15
CA VAL A 29 -1.88 9.45 1.26
C VAL A 29 -2.64 9.28 -0.05
N GLU A 30 -3.95 9.03 -0.01
CA GLU A 30 -4.78 8.89 -1.20
C GLU A 30 -4.74 10.13 -2.10
N ALA A 31 -4.82 11.33 -1.52
CA ALA A 31 -4.74 12.58 -2.27
C ALA A 31 -3.34 12.90 -2.83
N GLY A 32 -2.29 12.37 -2.20
CA GLY A 32 -0.90 12.71 -2.52
C GLY A 32 -0.12 11.63 -3.28
N VAL A 33 -0.63 10.41 -3.40
CA VAL A 33 0.12 9.27 -3.95
C VAL A 33 0.34 9.37 -5.46
N GLY A 34 -0.56 10.01 -6.20
CA GLY A 34 -0.50 10.11 -7.66
C GLY A 34 -0.38 8.72 -8.31
N GLU A 35 0.55 8.56 -9.25
CA GLU A 35 0.86 7.28 -9.93
C GLU A 35 1.71 6.32 -9.07
N GLY A 36 2.04 6.71 -7.83
CA GLY A 36 2.78 5.86 -6.90
C GLY A 36 1.93 4.74 -6.31
N ASN A 37 2.51 4.02 -5.35
CA ASN A 37 1.77 3.08 -4.51
C ASN A 37 2.15 3.26 -3.04
N ALA A 38 1.23 2.89 -2.15
CA ALA A 38 1.45 2.96 -0.72
C ALA A 38 0.74 1.82 0.01
N VAL A 39 1.28 1.47 1.18
CA VAL A 39 0.70 0.51 2.13
C VAL A 39 0.64 1.20 3.49
N MET A 40 -0.49 1.06 4.18
CA MET A 40 -0.61 1.44 5.58
C MET A 40 -0.98 0.21 6.40
N VAL A 41 -0.25 -0.03 7.49
CA VAL A 41 -0.47 -1.13 8.43
C VAL A 41 -0.75 -0.55 9.81
N TRP A 42 -1.68 -1.13 10.55
CA TRP A 42 -1.99 -0.72 11.92
C TRP A 42 -2.37 -1.91 12.80
N ARG A 43 -2.20 -1.74 14.13
CA ARG A 43 -2.62 -2.76 15.11
C ARG A 43 -4.13 -2.86 15.21
N THR A 44 -4.64 -4.09 15.28
CA THR A 44 -6.05 -4.42 15.56
C THR A 44 -6.12 -5.58 16.56
N ASN A 45 -7.34 -5.92 17.00
CA ASN A 45 -7.58 -7.04 17.92
C ASN A 45 -8.04 -8.31 17.18
N ASN A 46 -7.55 -8.53 15.96
CA ASN A 46 -7.78 -9.76 15.21
C ASN A 46 -6.66 -10.78 15.48
N GLU A 47 -6.77 -11.98 14.93
CA GLU A 47 -5.79 -13.07 15.15
C GLU A 47 -4.37 -12.71 14.68
N ALA A 48 -4.25 -11.97 13.58
CA ALA A 48 -2.95 -11.51 13.07
C ALA A 48 -2.35 -10.35 13.89
N GLY A 49 -3.15 -9.67 14.71
CA GLY A 49 -2.77 -8.48 15.48
C GLY A 49 -2.62 -7.20 14.65
N PHE A 50 -2.97 -7.24 13.36
CA PHE A 50 -2.92 -6.08 12.46
C PHE A 50 -3.90 -6.20 11.29
N GLU A 51 -4.15 -5.06 10.67
CA GLU A 51 -4.78 -4.94 9.36
C GLU A 51 -3.94 -4.00 8.49
N PHE A 52 -4.18 -4.04 7.18
CA PHE A 52 -3.52 -3.14 6.24
C PHE A 52 -4.42 -2.75 5.09
N VAL A 53 -4.08 -1.65 4.44
CA VAL A 53 -4.72 -1.19 3.20
C VAL A 53 -3.63 -0.77 2.21
N THR A 54 -3.93 -0.90 0.93
CA THR A 54 -3.02 -0.56 -0.17
C THR A 54 -3.68 0.40 -1.14
N ILE A 55 -2.90 1.25 -1.79
CA ILE A 55 -3.33 2.06 -2.94
C ILE A 55 -2.26 2.06 -4.02
N GLY A 56 -2.67 2.19 -5.27
CA GLY A 56 -1.79 2.24 -6.44
C GLY A 56 -1.39 0.85 -6.96
N ALA A 57 -0.81 0.83 -8.17
CA ALA A 57 -0.39 -0.41 -8.81
C ALA A 57 0.88 -0.98 -8.15
N ASN A 58 0.83 -2.25 -7.75
CA ASN A 58 1.98 -3.00 -7.25
C ASN A 58 1.78 -4.49 -7.56
N ARG A 59 2.86 -5.24 -7.77
CA ARG A 59 2.81 -6.70 -7.91
C ARG A 59 2.51 -7.43 -6.59
N ARG A 60 2.62 -6.74 -5.46
CA ARG A 60 2.21 -7.21 -4.13
C ARG A 60 0.80 -6.70 -3.86
N VAL A 61 -0.19 -7.55 -4.08
CA VAL A 61 -1.61 -7.19 -3.96
C VAL A 61 -2.23 -7.87 -2.74
N PRO A 62 -3.11 -7.18 -1.98
CA PRO A 62 -3.86 -7.81 -0.90
C PRO A 62 -4.78 -8.89 -1.48
N VAL A 63 -4.85 -10.04 -0.81
CA VAL A 63 -5.80 -11.12 -1.10
C VAL A 63 -6.42 -11.61 0.21
N GLU A 64 -7.67 -12.07 0.17
CA GLU A 64 -8.31 -12.72 1.30
C GLU A 64 -8.31 -14.23 1.08
N LEU A 65 -7.84 -14.99 2.06
CA LEU A 65 -7.88 -16.45 2.07
C LEU A 65 -8.36 -16.90 3.45
N ASP A 66 -9.50 -17.61 3.48
CA ASP A 66 -10.12 -18.13 4.70
C ASP A 66 -10.29 -17.07 5.82
N GLY A 67 -10.68 -15.85 5.44
CA GLY A 67 -10.87 -14.72 6.37
C GLY A 67 -9.57 -14.04 6.85
N VAL A 68 -8.42 -14.44 6.31
CA VAL A 68 -7.11 -13.82 6.60
C VAL A 68 -6.66 -12.96 5.42
N GLN A 69 -6.27 -11.72 5.71
CA GLN A 69 -5.70 -10.83 4.71
C GLN A 69 -4.21 -11.13 4.51
N LEU A 70 -3.84 -11.52 3.30
CA LEU A 70 -2.49 -11.90 2.88
C LEU A 70 -2.03 -11.05 1.68
N VAL A 71 -0.79 -11.29 1.23
CA VAL A 71 -0.21 -10.61 0.06
C VAL A 71 0.13 -11.64 -1.01
N SER A 72 -0.50 -11.53 -2.18
CA SER A 72 -0.10 -12.26 -3.38
C SER A 72 1.02 -11.51 -4.09
N PHE A 73 2.04 -12.23 -4.56
CA PHE A 73 3.10 -11.66 -5.39
C PHE A 73 2.93 -12.11 -6.84
N LEU A 74 2.36 -11.21 -7.65
CA LEU A 74 2.06 -11.45 -9.05
C LEU A 74 3.35 -11.61 -9.87
N PRO A 75 3.33 -12.43 -10.94
CA PRO A 75 4.43 -12.51 -11.89
C PRO A 75 4.74 -11.13 -12.50
N PRO A 76 5.96 -10.92 -13.02
CA PRO A 76 6.22 -9.72 -13.81
C PRO A 76 5.29 -9.70 -15.03
N GLU A 77 4.89 -8.51 -15.47
CA GLU A 77 4.17 -8.40 -16.74
C GLU A 77 5.03 -9.03 -17.85
N PRO A 78 4.41 -9.85 -18.73
CA PRO A 78 5.13 -10.43 -19.84
C PRO A 78 5.69 -9.30 -20.70
N VAL A 79 7.01 -9.28 -20.87
CA VAL A 79 7.67 -8.37 -21.81
C VAL A 79 7.14 -8.74 -23.20
N SER A 80 6.36 -7.85 -23.81
CA SER A 80 5.92 -8.06 -25.19
C SER A 80 7.17 -8.09 -26.09
N PRO A 81 7.39 -9.16 -26.88
CA PRO A 81 8.60 -9.31 -27.69
C PRO A 81 8.72 -8.26 -28.82
N ASN A 82 7.67 -7.46 -29.05
CA ASN A 82 7.65 -6.41 -30.05
C ASN A 82 7.69 -5.04 -29.39
N GLY A 83 8.89 -4.52 -29.14
CA GLY A 83 9.15 -3.09 -28.90
C GLY A 83 8.94 -2.24 -30.16
N GLY A 84 7.89 -2.52 -30.93
CA GLY A 84 7.48 -1.75 -32.09
C GLY A 84 6.40 -0.77 -31.67
N SER A 85 6.75 0.52 -31.66
CA SER A 85 5.78 1.60 -31.63
C SER A 85 4.74 1.37 -32.74
N ALA A 86 3.55 0.92 -32.37
CA ALA A 86 2.37 0.98 -33.23
C ALA A 86 1.76 2.38 -33.03
N VAL A 87 2.30 3.29 -33.84
CA VAL A 87 1.87 4.65 -34.21
C VAL A 87 0.38 4.97 -34.07
N GLY A 88 0.13 6.19 -33.57
CA GLY A 88 -1.11 6.97 -33.67
C GLY A 88 -0.86 8.39 -33.18
#